data_AF-A0A7V4EJ21-F1
#
_entry.id   AF-A0A7V4EJ21-F1
#
_cell.length_a   1.000
_cell.length_b   1.000
_cell.length_c   1.000
_cell.angle_alpha   90.00
_cell.angle_beta   90.00
_cell.angle_gamma   90.00
#
_symmetry.space_group_name_H-M   'P 1'
#
loop_
_entity.id
_entity.type
_entity.pdbx_description
1 polymer ?
#
loop_
_entity_poly.entity_id
_entity_poly.type
_entity_poly.pdbx_seq_one_letter_code
_entity_poly.pdbx_strand_id
1 'polypeptide(L)'
;MSSREEKPGVPPIRTAGRSMACIGCLAALLLCVLAVLLFLAVSSRDGSLSRLYRSWMQVETCRRNLVELGAALQRYHNRHRAYPEKLEMLYPDFLKTDSVLRCPANEDGKKPAGYRYFRPTDATPPDAAVIRCDLHAPAGQQKVVLILRMDGRVEVQNERPARTSPPRQDPPAKK
;
A
#
# COMPACT_ATOMS: atom_id res chain seq x y z
N MET A 1 69.36 -16.00 63.44
CA MET A 1 69.03 -15.72 62.02
C MET A 1 67.53 -15.72 61.89
N SER A 2 66.91 -14.53 61.87
CA SER A 2 65.47 -14.33 61.60
C SER A 2 65.39 -13.12 60.68
N SER A 3 65.05 -13.35 59.41
CA SER A 3 64.96 -12.30 58.40
C SER A 3 63.67 -12.46 57.60
N ARG A 4 62.73 -11.60 57.99
CA ARG A 4 61.71 -10.87 57.22
C ARG A 4 60.99 -11.55 56.05
N GLU A 5 59.67 -11.58 56.20
CA GLU A 5 58.66 -11.57 55.15
C GLU A 5 58.96 -10.53 54.06
N GLU A 6 58.82 -10.93 52.80
CA GLU A 6 58.56 -10.02 51.68
C GLU A 6 57.38 -10.57 50.88
N LYS A 7 56.22 -9.90 50.96
CA LYS A 7 55.05 -10.19 50.12
C LYS A 7 55.28 -9.58 48.74
N PRO A 8 55.22 -10.35 47.64
CA PRO A 8 55.22 -9.75 46.31
C PRO A 8 53.88 -9.04 46.08
N GLY A 9 53.99 -7.78 45.65
CA GLY A 9 52.88 -6.84 45.48
C GLY A 9 51.85 -7.29 44.43
N VAL A 10 50.59 -6.99 44.72
CA VAL A 10 49.48 -7.08 43.78
C VAL A 10 49.68 -6.03 42.68
N PRO A 11 49.64 -6.39 41.38
CA PRO A 11 49.74 -5.41 40.31
C PRO A 11 48.49 -4.51 40.27
N PRO A 12 48.62 -3.22 39.95
CA PRO A 12 47.47 -2.32 39.85
C PRO A 12 46.54 -2.79 38.72
N ILE A 13 45.25 -2.94 39.04
CA ILE A 13 44.21 -3.24 38.06
C ILE A 13 44.11 -2.03 37.12
N ARG A 14 44.60 -2.18 35.88
CA ARG A 14 44.42 -1.20 34.80
C ARG A 14 42.95 -1.16 34.38
N THR A 15 42.11 -0.41 35.08
CA THR A 15 40.71 -0.14 34.70
C THR A 15 40.54 1.07 33.78
N ALA A 16 41.59 1.85 33.54
CA ALA A 16 41.49 3.14 32.83
C ALA A 16 41.29 3.03 31.30
N GLY A 17 41.55 1.87 30.68
CA GLY A 17 41.47 1.72 29.21
C GLY A 17 40.10 1.34 28.65
N ARG A 18 39.19 0.78 29.47
CA ARG A 18 37.87 0.32 29.00
C ARG A 18 36.81 1.43 28.99
N SER A 19 36.87 2.39 29.91
CA SER A 19 35.88 3.48 29.97
C SER A 19 35.96 4.45 28.78
N MET A 20 37.14 4.78 28.26
CA MET A 20 37.27 5.72 27.13
C MET A 20 36.75 5.14 25.82
N ALA A 21 36.96 3.85 25.56
CA ALA A 21 36.44 3.17 24.36
C ALA A 21 34.90 3.11 24.35
N CYS A 22 34.26 2.91 25.51
CA CYS A 22 32.80 2.90 25.63
C CYS A 22 32.18 4.28 25.42
N ILE A 23 32.82 5.35 25.91
CA ILE A 23 32.32 6.73 25.75
C ILE A 23 32.44 7.18 24.28
N GLY A 24 33.52 6.82 23.59
CA GLY A 24 33.69 7.10 22.16
C GLY A 24 32.64 6.41 21.29
N CYS A 25 32.33 5.12 21.57
CA CYS A 25 31.26 4.41 20.86
C CYS A 25 29.87 5.03 21.11
N LEU A 26 29.57 5.43 22.36
CA LEU A 26 28.30 6.08 22.66
C LEU A 26 28.17 7.43 21.95
N ALA A 27 29.22 8.24 21.94
CA ALA A 27 29.23 9.54 21.24
C ALA A 27 29.09 9.37 19.71
N ALA A 28 29.79 8.39 19.12
CA ALA A 28 29.68 8.09 17.70
C ALA A 28 28.27 7.59 17.33
N LEU A 29 27.67 6.71 18.14
CA LEU A 29 26.28 6.26 17.95
C LEU A 29 25.30 7.44 18.05
N LEU A 30 25.47 8.32 19.03
CA LEU A 30 24.64 9.51 19.19
C LEU A 30 24.75 10.45 17.98
N LEU A 31 25.95 10.67 17.45
CA LEU A 31 26.18 11.46 16.24
C LEU A 31 25.56 10.79 15.01
N CYS A 32 25.68 9.47 14.86
CA CYS A 32 25.02 8.73 13.79
C CYS A 32 23.49 8.86 13.88
N VAL A 33 22.92 8.71 15.08
CA VAL A 33 21.47 8.88 15.29
C VAL A 33 21.05 10.31 14.97
N LEU A 34 21.79 11.33 15.42
CA LEU A 34 21.50 12.73 15.13
C LEU A 34 21.57 13.02 13.63
N ALA A 35 22.58 12.50 12.94
CA ALA A 35 22.74 12.66 11.49
C ALA A 35 21.57 12.00 10.72
N VAL A 36 21.14 10.80 11.13
CA VAL A 36 19.97 10.13 10.54
C VAL A 36 18.70 10.93 10.80
N LEU A 37 18.49 11.46 12.01
CA LEU A 37 17.33 12.28 12.34
C LEU A 37 17.29 13.58 11.53
N LEU A 38 18.42 14.25 11.36
CA LEU A 38 18.53 15.46 10.53
C LEU A 38 18.29 15.15 9.04
N PHE A 39 18.84 14.05 8.54
CA PHE A 39 18.58 13.58 7.17
C PHE A 39 17.09 13.33 6.96
N LEU A 40 16.43 12.57 7.86
CA LEU A 40 14.99 12.33 7.80
C LEU A 40 14.17 13.63 7.94
N ALA A 41 14.59 14.58 8.77
CA ALA A 41 13.92 15.88 8.91
C ALA A 41 14.03 16.71 7.62
N VAL A 42 15.18 16.70 6.95
CA VAL A 42 15.37 17.36 5.66
C VAL A 42 14.58 16.65 4.55
N SER A 43 14.61 15.32 4.48
CA SER A 43 13.85 14.56 3.47
C SER A 43 12.35 14.63 3.67
N SER A 44 11.87 14.76 4.91
CA SER A 44 10.43 14.91 5.20
C SER A 44 9.90 16.31 4.91
N ARG A 45 10.76 17.34 4.88
CA ARG A 45 10.38 18.72 4.47
C ARG A 45 9.88 18.80 3.04
N ASP A 46 10.35 17.91 2.16
CA ASP A 46 9.92 17.87 0.76
C ASP A 46 8.46 17.38 0.59
N GLY A 47 7.82 16.90 1.67
CA GLY A 47 6.45 16.39 1.65
C GLY A 47 6.24 15.17 0.74
N SER A 48 7.29 14.66 0.10
CA SER A 48 7.24 13.52 -0.82
C SER A 48 6.79 12.25 -0.09
N LEU A 49 7.35 11.99 1.10
CA LEU A 49 6.96 10.84 1.94
C LEU A 49 5.49 10.90 2.37
N SER A 50 4.98 12.07 2.72
CA SER A 50 3.57 12.20 3.13
C SER A 50 2.60 12.06 1.95
N ARG A 51 2.97 12.54 0.76
CA ARG A 51 2.20 12.32 -0.49
C ARG A 51 2.17 10.84 -0.88
N LEU A 52 3.32 10.18 -0.85
CA LEU A 52 3.44 8.74 -1.08
C LEU A 52 2.54 7.96 -0.11
N TYR A 53 2.67 8.23 1.20
CA TYR A 53 1.87 7.57 2.22
C TYR A 53 0.37 7.79 2.01
N ARG A 54 -0.07 9.04 1.76
CA ARG A 54 -1.48 9.36 1.49
C ARG A 54 -2.01 8.61 0.26
N SER A 55 -1.23 8.56 -0.81
CA SER A 55 -1.64 7.86 -2.03
C SER A 55 -1.81 6.35 -1.82
N TRP A 56 -0.88 5.72 -1.09
CA TRP A 56 -1.01 4.32 -0.69
C TRP A 56 -2.20 4.06 0.22
N MET A 57 -2.46 4.97 1.17
CA MET A 57 -3.64 4.90 2.03
C MET A 57 -4.95 5.01 1.23
N GLN A 58 -4.99 5.82 0.17
CA GLN A 58 -6.14 5.89 -0.73
C GLN A 58 -6.36 4.56 -1.48
N VAL A 59 -5.30 3.89 -1.95
CA VAL A 59 -5.40 2.57 -2.59
C VAL A 59 -5.99 1.54 -1.63
N GLU A 60 -5.48 1.48 -0.40
CA GLU A 60 -5.96 0.53 0.60
C GLU A 60 -7.40 0.83 1.03
N THR A 61 -7.75 2.11 1.17
CA THR A 61 -9.15 2.52 1.44
C THR A 61 -10.07 2.12 0.29
N CYS A 62 -9.64 2.32 -0.96
CA CYS A 62 -10.39 1.91 -2.14
C CYS A 62 -10.62 0.40 -2.17
N ARG A 63 -9.58 -0.39 -1.84
CA ARG A 63 -9.68 -1.85 -1.73
C ARG A 63 -10.73 -2.26 -0.70
N ARG A 64 -10.76 -1.62 0.48
CA ARG A 64 -11.77 -1.90 1.52
C ARG A 64 -13.17 -1.53 1.06
N ASN A 65 -13.33 -0.37 0.41
CA ASN A 65 -14.62 0.03 -0.17
C ASN A 65 -15.12 -1.02 -1.18
N LEU A 66 -14.24 -1.55 -2.05
CA LEU A 66 -14.61 -2.59 -3.01
C LEU A 66 -15.05 -3.89 -2.33
N VAL A 67 -14.38 -4.31 -1.25
CA VAL A 67 -14.80 -5.48 -0.45
C VAL A 67 -16.20 -5.25 0.14
N GLU A 68 -16.45 -4.06 0.70
CA GLU A 68 -17.74 -3.71 1.27
C GLU A 68 -18.85 -3.65 0.20
N LEU A 69 -18.55 -3.08 -0.97
CA LEU A 69 -19.44 -3.08 -2.14
C LEU A 69 -19.78 -4.49 -2.60
N GLY A 70 -18.79 -5.39 -2.69
CA GLY A 70 -19.04 -6.79 -3.04
C GLY A 70 -19.99 -7.47 -2.05
N ALA A 71 -19.77 -7.27 -0.75
CA ALA A 71 -20.67 -7.80 0.28
C ALA A 71 -22.07 -7.19 0.20
N ALA A 72 -22.19 -5.89 -0.10
CA ALA A 72 -23.46 -5.20 -0.25
C ALA A 72 -24.23 -5.68 -1.50
N LEU A 73 -23.54 -5.89 -2.63
CA LEU A 73 -24.10 -6.48 -3.85
C LEU A 73 -24.66 -7.88 -3.56
N GLN A 74 -23.93 -8.71 -2.82
CA GLN A 74 -24.40 -10.04 -2.44
C GLN A 74 -25.66 -9.97 -1.56
N ARG A 75 -25.69 -9.07 -0.57
CA ARG A 75 -26.89 -8.87 0.28
C ARG A 75 -28.09 -8.37 -0.54
N TYR A 76 -27.87 -7.44 -1.47
CA TYR A 76 -28.91 -6.95 -2.37
C TYR A 76 -29.47 -8.09 -3.23
N HIS A 77 -28.59 -8.88 -3.84
CA HIS A 77 -29.00 -10.02 -4.65
C HIS A 77 -29.76 -11.07 -3.83
N ASN A 78 -29.32 -11.40 -2.62
CA ASN A 78 -30.02 -12.33 -1.75
C ASN A 78 -31.45 -11.86 -1.41
N ARG A 79 -31.67 -10.55 -1.27
CA ARG A 79 -33.00 -9.98 -0.99
C ARG A 79 -33.87 -9.86 -2.24
N HIS A 80 -33.32 -9.38 -3.35
CA HIS A 80 -34.08 -9.00 -4.55
C HIS A 80 -34.05 -10.03 -5.68
N ARG A 81 -33.24 -11.09 -5.55
CA ARG A 81 -32.95 -12.08 -6.61
C ARG A 81 -32.42 -11.47 -7.91
N ALA A 82 -31.87 -10.25 -7.82
CA ALA A 82 -31.26 -9.53 -8.94
C ALA A 82 -30.18 -8.59 -8.41
N TYR A 83 -29.20 -8.25 -9.25
CA TYR A 83 -28.22 -7.22 -8.94
C TYR A 83 -28.76 -5.81 -9.20
N PRO A 84 -28.34 -4.80 -8.43
CA PRO A 84 -28.82 -3.43 -8.59
C PRO A 84 -28.40 -2.87 -9.95
N GLU A 85 -29.22 -1.99 -10.51
CA GLU A 85 -28.93 -1.34 -11.79
C GLU A 85 -27.78 -0.34 -11.67
N LYS A 86 -27.68 0.30 -10.50
CA LYS A 86 -26.65 1.28 -10.17
C LYS A 86 -26.17 1.07 -8.74
N LEU A 87 -24.91 1.40 -8.48
CA LEU A 87 -24.32 1.21 -7.15
C LEU A 87 -25.05 2.04 -6.07
N GLU A 88 -25.62 3.18 -6.43
CA GLU A 88 -26.34 4.06 -5.50
C GLU A 88 -27.54 3.39 -4.84
N MET A 89 -28.12 2.34 -5.45
CA MET A 89 -29.23 1.56 -4.87
C MET A 89 -28.80 0.73 -3.65
N LEU A 90 -27.50 0.60 -3.38
CA LEU A 90 -26.99 -0.11 -2.21
C LEU A 90 -27.08 0.73 -0.93
N TYR A 91 -27.19 2.06 -1.04
CA TYR A 91 -27.35 2.95 0.11
C TYR A 91 -28.82 3.42 0.19
N PRO A 92 -29.43 3.52 1.38
CA PRO A 92 -28.85 3.27 2.72
C PRO A 92 -28.99 1.82 3.22
N ASP A 93 -29.74 0.97 2.53
CA ASP A 93 -30.20 -0.31 3.08
C ASP A 93 -29.09 -1.37 3.21
N PHE A 94 -28.07 -1.32 2.34
CA PHE A 94 -27.02 -2.32 2.27
C PHE A 94 -25.62 -1.75 2.57
N LEU A 95 -25.47 -0.43 2.65
CA LEU A 95 -24.22 0.27 2.96
C LEU A 95 -24.44 1.23 4.12
N LYS A 96 -23.47 1.29 5.05
CA LYS A 96 -23.55 2.18 6.21
C LYS A 96 -23.38 3.66 5.83
N THR A 97 -22.54 3.94 4.84
CA THR A 97 -22.21 5.29 4.40
C THR A 97 -22.16 5.37 2.87
N ASP A 98 -22.57 6.51 2.31
CA ASP A 98 -22.53 6.76 0.86
C ASP A 98 -21.09 6.96 0.35
N SER A 99 -20.15 7.28 1.24
CA SER A 99 -18.72 7.43 0.94
C SER A 99 -18.10 6.18 0.30
N VAL A 100 -18.63 5.00 0.59
CA VAL A 100 -18.18 3.71 0.03
C VAL A 100 -18.45 3.63 -1.48
N LEU A 101 -19.45 4.37 -1.97
CA LEU A 101 -19.81 4.43 -3.39
C LEU A 101 -18.80 5.25 -4.22
N ARG A 102 -17.81 5.89 -3.59
CA ARG A 102 -16.85 6.78 -4.25
C ARG A 102 -15.42 6.31 -4.03
N CYS A 103 -14.61 6.44 -5.07
CA CYS A 103 -13.17 6.25 -4.97
C CYS A 103 -12.54 7.36 -4.11
N PRO A 104 -11.69 7.03 -3.11
CA PRO A 104 -11.03 8.02 -2.26
C PRO A 104 -9.96 8.85 -2.98
N ALA A 105 -9.53 8.45 -4.19
CA ALA A 105 -8.65 9.24 -5.05
C ALA A 105 -9.42 10.22 -5.96
N ASN A 106 -10.76 10.23 -5.92
CA ASN A 106 -11.57 11.20 -6.64
C ASN A 106 -11.63 12.52 -5.86
N GLU A 107 -10.56 13.32 -5.94
CA GLU A 107 -10.39 14.54 -5.13
C GLU A 107 -11.44 15.63 -5.43
N ASP A 108 -12.03 15.62 -6.62
CA ASP A 108 -12.97 16.66 -7.03
C ASP A 108 -14.41 16.45 -6.54
N GLY A 109 -14.73 15.26 -6.00
CA GLY A 109 -16.12 14.88 -5.68
C GLY A 109 -17.09 14.93 -6.87
N LYS A 110 -16.57 15.20 -8.08
CA LYS A 110 -17.33 15.30 -9.32
C LYS A 110 -17.67 13.90 -9.82
N LYS A 111 -18.87 13.77 -10.39
CA LYS A 111 -19.28 12.57 -11.11
C LYS A 111 -18.35 12.39 -12.33
N PRO A 112 -17.97 11.15 -12.68
CA PRO A 112 -18.41 9.87 -12.09
C PRO A 112 -17.70 9.53 -10.76
N ALA A 113 -18.29 8.65 -9.96
CA ALA A 113 -17.80 8.24 -8.64
C ALA A 113 -16.41 7.53 -8.63
N GLY A 114 -15.75 7.43 -9.79
CA GLY A 114 -14.46 6.78 -9.98
C GLY A 114 -14.53 5.26 -10.20
N TYR A 115 -15.67 4.64 -9.91
CA TYR A 115 -15.93 3.23 -10.16
C TYR A 115 -16.63 3.01 -11.50
N ARG A 116 -16.16 2.03 -12.27
CA ARG A 116 -16.87 1.45 -13.40
C ARG A 116 -17.55 0.17 -12.95
N TYR A 117 -18.88 0.18 -12.91
CA TYR A 117 -19.69 -0.97 -12.51
C TYR A 117 -20.14 -1.75 -13.75
N PHE A 118 -19.92 -3.05 -13.71
CA PHE A 118 -20.41 -4.02 -14.68
C PHE A 118 -21.47 -4.85 -13.96
N ARG A 119 -22.74 -4.59 -14.28
CA ARG A 119 -23.86 -5.30 -13.66
C ARG A 119 -23.73 -6.80 -13.92
N PRO A 120 -23.57 -7.64 -12.89
CA PRO A 120 -23.52 -9.07 -13.09
C PRO A 120 -24.92 -9.64 -13.26
N THR A 121 -24.95 -10.86 -13.79
CA THR A 121 -26.12 -11.72 -13.97
C THR A 121 -25.84 -13.06 -13.29
N ASP A 122 -26.86 -13.91 -13.14
CA ASP A 122 -26.66 -15.24 -12.55
C ASP A 122 -25.77 -16.15 -13.41
N ALA A 123 -25.60 -15.82 -14.70
CA ALA A 123 -24.70 -16.51 -15.62
C ALA A 123 -23.27 -15.92 -15.63
N THR A 124 -23.00 -14.86 -14.85
CA THR A 124 -21.70 -14.20 -14.85
C THR A 124 -20.63 -15.09 -14.22
N PRO A 125 -19.49 -15.33 -14.92
CA PRO A 125 -18.41 -16.17 -14.39
C PRO A 125 -17.84 -15.66 -13.05
N PRO A 126 -17.33 -16.54 -12.17
CA PRO A 126 -16.76 -16.14 -10.88
C PRO A 126 -15.57 -15.17 -10.98
N ASP A 127 -14.80 -15.25 -12.06
CA ASP A 127 -13.63 -14.41 -12.35
C ASP A 127 -13.97 -13.15 -13.17
N ALA A 128 -15.24 -12.92 -13.50
CA ALA A 128 -15.66 -11.72 -14.20
C ALA A 128 -15.47 -10.48 -13.31
N ALA A 129 -15.05 -9.37 -13.91
CA ALA A 129 -14.96 -8.08 -13.21
C ALA A 129 -16.35 -7.49 -13.00
N VAL A 130 -16.67 -7.13 -11.76
CA VAL A 130 -17.93 -6.50 -11.35
C VAL A 130 -17.73 -5.00 -11.11
N ILE A 131 -16.64 -4.61 -10.46
CA ILE A 131 -16.28 -3.20 -10.28
C ILE A 131 -14.81 -3.01 -10.64
N ARG A 132 -14.53 -1.97 -11.42
CA ARG A 132 -13.16 -1.56 -11.76
C ARG A 132 -12.90 -0.12 -11.35
N CYS A 133 -11.73 0.14 -10.75
CA CYS A 133 -11.26 1.45 -10.35
C CYS A 133 -9.89 1.73 -10.98
N ASP A 134 -9.80 2.79 -11.78
CA ASP A 134 -8.59 3.17 -12.53
C ASP A 134 -7.97 4.50 -12.04
N LEU A 135 -8.39 5.05 -10.90
CA LEU A 135 -8.01 6.40 -10.47
C LEU A 135 -6.68 6.50 -9.70
N HIS A 136 -6.00 5.40 -9.40
CA HIS A 136 -4.82 5.42 -8.54
C HIS A 136 -3.52 5.44 -9.34
N ALA A 137 -2.75 6.51 -9.20
CA ALA A 137 -1.40 6.64 -9.76
C ALA A 137 -0.44 7.13 -8.65
N PRO A 138 0.07 6.22 -7.79
CA PRO A 138 0.85 6.62 -6.64
C PRO A 138 2.18 7.28 -7.04
N ALA A 139 2.25 8.61 -6.85
CA ALA A 139 3.44 9.45 -6.92
C ALA A 139 4.50 9.06 -7.98
N GLY A 140 4.09 9.00 -9.25
CA GLY A 140 5.00 8.73 -10.38
C GLY A 140 5.30 7.24 -10.63
N GLN A 141 4.64 6.33 -9.92
CA GLN A 141 4.67 4.90 -10.22
C GLN A 141 3.65 4.52 -11.31
N GLN A 142 3.69 3.24 -11.71
CA GLN A 142 2.70 2.67 -12.62
C GLN A 142 1.29 2.83 -12.04
N LYS A 143 0.33 3.11 -12.92
CA LYS A 143 -1.08 3.21 -12.57
C LYS A 143 -1.56 1.89 -11.98
N VAL A 144 -2.28 1.98 -10.88
CA VAL A 144 -2.81 0.84 -10.13
C VAL A 144 -4.31 0.74 -10.41
N VAL A 145 -4.71 -0.43 -10.89
CA VAL A 145 -6.10 -0.76 -11.19
C VAL A 145 -6.60 -1.74 -10.16
N LEU A 146 -7.70 -1.40 -9.49
CA LEU A 146 -8.37 -2.29 -8.55
C LEU A 146 -9.60 -2.90 -9.20
N ILE A 147 -9.72 -4.22 -9.14
CA ILE A 147 -10.82 -4.98 -9.77
C ILE A 147 -11.49 -5.84 -8.70
N LEU A 148 -12.77 -5.59 -8.43
CA LEU A 148 -13.62 -6.52 -7.71
C LEU A 148 -14.15 -7.58 -8.67
N ARG A 149 -13.87 -8.84 -8.36
CA ARG A 149 -14.35 -10.02 -9.09
C ARG A 149 -15.68 -10.49 -8.51
N MET A 150 -16.41 -11.28 -9.30
CA MET A 150 -17.72 -11.83 -8.91
C MET A 150 -17.63 -12.75 -7.69
N ASP A 151 -16.51 -13.46 -7.51
CA ASP A 151 -16.22 -14.26 -6.34
C ASP A 151 -15.88 -13.45 -5.06
N GLY A 152 -15.93 -12.12 -5.13
CA GLY A 152 -15.65 -11.21 -4.02
C GLY A 152 -14.17 -10.89 -3.80
N ARG A 153 -13.25 -11.45 -4.60
CA ARG A 153 -11.82 -11.09 -4.54
C ARG A 153 -11.59 -9.71 -5.13
N VAL A 154 -10.71 -8.94 -4.48
CA VAL A 154 -10.21 -7.66 -5.02
C VAL A 154 -8.79 -7.85 -5.49
N GLU A 155 -8.58 -7.75 -6.80
CA GLU A 155 -7.27 -7.78 -7.41
C GLU A 155 -6.71 -6.37 -7.54
N VAL A 156 -5.43 -6.22 -7.21
CA VAL A 156 -4.67 -4.99 -7.42
C VAL A 156 -3.67 -5.29 -8.54
N GLN A 157 -3.92 -4.71 -9.71
CA GLN A 157 -3.08 -4.89 -10.89
C GLN A 157 -2.32 -3.60 -11.18
N ASN A 158 -1.03 -3.72 -11.44
CA ASN A 158 -0.27 -2.62 -12.02
C ASN A 158 -0.57 -2.62 -13.52
N GLU A 159 -1.01 -1.49 -14.05
CA GLU A 159 -1.21 -1.28 -15.48
C GLU A 159 0.18 -1.28 -16.12
N ARG A 160 0.65 -2.48 -16.48
CA ARG A 160 1.89 -2.66 -17.22
C ARG A 160 1.69 -1.88 -18.52
N PRO A 161 2.56 -0.91 -18.89
CA PRO A 161 2.41 -0.22 -20.16
C PRO A 161 2.30 -1.28 -21.24
N ALA A 162 1.26 -1.16 -22.08
CA ALA A 162 0.99 -2.13 -23.13
C ALA A 162 2.31 -2.40 -23.87
N ARG A 163 2.79 -3.65 -23.85
CA ARG A 163 3.75 -4.06 -24.87
C ARG A 163 3.01 -3.81 -26.17
N THR A 164 3.44 -2.81 -26.92
CA THR A 164 3.24 -2.77 -28.35
C THR A 164 3.85 -4.06 -28.87
N SER A 165 3.04 -5.11 -28.97
CA SER A 165 3.36 -6.24 -29.82
C SER A 165 3.61 -5.64 -31.19
N PRO A 166 4.80 -5.78 -31.80
CA PRO A 166 4.98 -5.37 -33.18
C PRO A 166 3.91 -6.08 -34.02
N PRO A 167 3.34 -5.40 -35.04
CA PRO A 167 2.34 -6.01 -35.89
C PRO A 167 2.88 -7.35 -36.41
N ARG A 168 2.05 -8.39 -36.30
CA ARG A 168 2.34 -9.72 -36.86
C ARG A 168 2.65 -9.52 -38.34
N GLN A 169 3.92 -9.61 -38.71
CA GLN A 169 4.31 -9.67 -40.11
C GLN A 169 3.93 -11.07 -40.58
N ASP A 170 2.84 -11.18 -41.32
CA ASP A 170 2.53 -12.41 -42.03
C ASP A 170 3.66 -12.65 -43.05
N PRO A 171 4.24 -13.87 -43.12
CA PRO A 171 5.30 -14.16 -44.06
C PRO A 171 4.79 -13.96 -45.50
N PRO A 172 5.60 -13.39 -46.41
CA PRO A 172 5.19 -13.19 -47.78
C PRO A 172 4.83 -14.53 -48.42
N ALA A 173 3.65 -14.58 -49.05
CA ALA A 173 3.19 -15.72 -49.82
C ALA A 173 4.25 -16.08 -50.87
N LYS A 174 4.78 -17.31 -50.80
CA LYS A 174 5.60 -17.87 -51.86
C LYS A 174 4.74 -17.95 -53.14
N LYS A 175 5.17 -17.25 -54.19
CA LYS A 175 4.77 -17.54 -55.57
C LYS A 175 5.59 -18.69 -56.11
#